data_AF-A0A0H5Q8K7-F1
#
_entry.id   AF-A0A0H5Q8K7-F1
#
_cell.length_a   1.000
_cell.length_b   1.000
_cell.length_c   1.000
_cell.angle_alpha   90.00
_cell.angle_beta   90.00
_cell.angle_gamma   90.00
#
_symmetry.space_group_name_H-M   'P 1'
#
loop_
_entity.id
_entity.type
_entity.pdbx_description
1 polymer ?
#
loop_
_entity_poly.entity_id
_entity_poly.type
_entity_poly.pdbx_seq_one_letter_code
_entity_poly.pdbx_strand_id
1 'polypeptide(L)'
;MTYNSRHNPFAPIHKLDRVELALNLATSAIDGSIGLQVVGRAQTKRAALWTYHESFAEDVTLEKGYGIGDALSHIGLVVVQDRPDSVERLDFALKGGLAYGERSLF
;
A
#
# COMPACT_ATOMS: atom_id res chain seq x y z
N MET A 1 -18.37 27.57 12.06
CA MET A 1 -17.96 26.91 10.80
C MET A 1 -16.47 27.19 10.63
N THR A 2 -15.63 26.35 11.22
CA THR A 2 -14.20 26.67 11.41
C THR A 2 -13.42 25.97 10.31
N TYR A 3 -13.13 26.71 9.24
CA TYR A 3 -12.33 26.23 8.11
C TYR A 3 -10.85 26.20 8.57
N ASN A 4 -10.37 25.03 8.98
CA ASN A 4 -8.99 24.85 9.44
C ASN A 4 -8.07 24.62 8.22
N SER A 5 -7.82 25.68 7.44
CA SER A 5 -6.94 25.61 6.27
C SER A 5 -5.55 26.15 6.59
N ARG A 6 -4.69 25.31 7.16
CA ARG A 6 -3.23 25.49 7.04
C ARG A 6 -2.72 24.67 5.86
N HIS A 7 -3.22 24.96 4.67
CA HIS A 7 -2.61 24.45 3.45
C HIS A 7 -1.50 25.44 3.08
N ASN A 8 -0.26 25.12 3.41
CA ASN A 8 0.89 25.90 2.97
C ASN A 8 1.07 25.66 1.46
N PRO A 9 0.80 26.65 0.58
CA PRO A 9 0.91 26.46 -0.87
C PRO A 9 2.36 26.22 -1.33
N PHE A 10 3.33 26.45 -0.45
CA PHE A 10 4.76 26.21 -0.71
C PHE A 10 5.25 24.86 -0.18
N ALA A 11 4.36 24.02 0.38
CA ALA A 11 4.75 22.67 0.78
C ALA A 11 5.21 21.88 -0.47
N PRO A 12 6.38 21.22 -0.43
CA PRO A 12 6.86 20.45 -1.57
C PRO A 12 5.89 19.30 -1.85
N ILE A 13 5.42 19.21 -3.09
CA ILE A 13 4.56 18.12 -3.54
C ILE A 13 5.46 16.89 -3.78
N HIS A 14 5.32 15.89 -2.92
CA HIS A 14 6.04 14.63 -3.05
C HIS A 14 5.23 13.66 -3.91
N LYS A 15 5.74 13.35 -5.10
CA LYS A 15 5.10 12.39 -6.01
C LYS A 15 5.80 11.03 -5.92
N LEU A 16 5.05 9.97 -6.14
CA LEU A 16 5.61 8.63 -6.27
C LEU A 16 6.60 8.61 -7.44
N ASP A 17 7.83 8.22 -7.15
CA ASP A 17 8.95 8.15 -8.09
C ASP A 17 9.32 6.69 -8.35
N ARG A 18 9.48 5.91 -7.28
CA ARG A 18 9.83 4.49 -7.36
C ARG A 18 9.13 3.66 -6.31
N VAL A 19 9.05 2.37 -6.59
CA VAL A 19 8.55 1.35 -5.67
C VAL A 19 9.62 0.29 -5.48
N GLU A 20 9.92 -0.01 -4.22
CA GLU A 20 10.85 -1.07 -3.82
C GLU A 20 10.04 -2.25 -3.30
N LEU A 21 10.37 -3.46 -3.78
CA LEU A 21 9.67 -4.70 -3.46
C LEU A 21 10.64 -5.64 -2.76
N ALA A 22 10.23 -6.19 -1.63
CA ALA A 22 10.97 -7.21 -0.91
C ALA A 22 10.06 -8.41 -0.64
N LEU A 23 10.55 -9.58 -1.05
CA LEU A 23 9.90 -10.87 -0.86
C LEU A 23 10.70 -11.67 0.17
N ASN A 24 10.08 -11.97 1.30
CA ASN A 24 10.65 -12.80 2.35
C ASN A 24 10.14 -14.22 2.18
N LEU A 25 10.99 -15.09 1.64
CA LEU A 25 10.70 -16.51 1.49
C LEU A 25 11.01 -17.24 2.80
N ALA A 26 10.08 -18.07 3.29
CA ALA A 26 10.34 -18.92 4.43
C ALA A 26 11.47 -19.90 4.11
N THR A 27 12.49 -19.96 4.96
CA THR A 27 13.63 -20.87 4.82
C THR A 27 13.37 -22.26 5.39
N SER A 28 12.28 -22.42 6.15
CA SER A 28 11.87 -23.67 6.79
C SER A 28 10.37 -23.87 6.65
N ALA A 29 9.94 -25.12 6.46
CA ALA A 29 8.52 -25.51 6.43
C ALA A 29 7.77 -25.19 7.74
N ILE A 30 8.51 -24.99 8.84
CA ILE A 30 7.94 -24.64 10.16
C ILE A 30 7.54 -23.15 10.22
N ASP A 31 8.22 -22.29 9.46
CA ASP A 31 7.97 -20.83 9.47
C ASP A 31 6.88 -20.40 8.46
N GLY A 32 6.49 -21.31 7.57
CA GLY A 32 5.24 -21.44 6.78
C GLY A 32 4.66 -20.24 6.04
N SER A 33 5.22 -19.05 6.20
CA SER A 33 4.63 -17.80 5.75
C SER A 33 5.59 -17.04 4.84
N ILE A 34 5.05 -16.57 3.73
CA ILE A 34 5.77 -15.75 2.77
C ILE A 34 5.41 -14.29 3.07
N GLY A 35 6.41 -13.46 3.35
CA GLY A 35 6.20 -12.05 3.61
C GLY A 35 6.38 -11.21 2.34
N LEU A 36 5.45 -10.29 2.08
CA LEU A 36 5.58 -9.25 1.06
C LEU A 36 5.72 -7.89 1.72
N GLN A 37 6.74 -7.14 1.36
CA GLN A 37 6.88 -5.73 1.70
C GLN A 37 7.03 -4.89 0.43
N VAL A 38 6.25 -3.81 0.33
CA VAL A 38 6.30 -2.87 -0.79
C VAL A 38 6.41 -1.45 -0.26
N VAL A 39 7.40 -0.69 -0.73
CA VAL A 39 7.68 0.67 -0.25
C VAL A 39 7.62 1.67 -1.39
N GLY A 40 6.68 2.62 -1.32
CA GLY A 40 6.58 3.74 -2.25
C GLY A 40 7.45 4.92 -1.80
N ARG A 41 8.30 5.43 -2.70
CA ARG A 41 9.20 6.54 -2.40
C ARG A 41 9.04 7.70 -3.37
N ALA A 42 9.22 8.92 -2.84
CA ALA A 42 9.43 10.12 -3.64
C ALA A 42 10.92 10.43 -3.72
N GLN A 43 11.34 11.04 -4.83
CA GLN A 43 12.71 11.55 -4.97
C GLN A 43 13.03 12.63 -3.92
N THR A 44 12.06 13.48 -3.60
CA THR A 44 12.23 14.67 -2.75
C THR A 44 12.00 14.42 -1.27
N LYS A 45 11.58 13.21 -0.87
CA LYS A 45 11.24 12.86 0.51
C LYS A 45 12.18 11.78 1.02
N ARG A 46 12.82 12.03 2.17
CA ARG A 46 13.70 11.03 2.82
C ARG A 46 12.91 9.83 3.36
N ALA A 47 11.73 10.09 3.91
CA ALA A 47 10.81 9.05 4.40
C ALA A 47 9.97 8.48 3.26
N ALA A 48 9.49 7.25 3.42
CA ALA A 48 8.55 6.65 2.48
C ALA A 48 7.26 7.48 2.36
N LEU A 49 6.61 7.38 1.20
CA LEU A 49 5.25 7.87 1.01
C LEU A 49 4.27 6.91 1.69
N TRP A 50 4.52 5.61 1.52
CA TRP A 50 3.75 4.52 2.12
C TRP A 50 4.56 3.23 2.15
N THR A 51 4.14 2.33 3.03
CA THR A 51 4.67 0.96 3.14
C THR A 51 3.49 0.01 3.22
N TYR A 52 3.45 -0.97 2.31
CA TYR A 52 2.58 -2.12 2.37
C TYR A 52 3.33 -3.31 2.97
N HIS A 53 2.69 -4.04 3.87
CA HIS A 53 3.25 -5.27 4.44
C HIS A 53 2.14 -6.28 4.65
N GLU A 54 2.29 -7.46 4.06
CA GLU A 54 1.37 -8.58 4.25
C GLU A 54 2.15 -9.89 4.38
N SER A 55 1.61 -10.81 5.17
CA SER A 55 2.13 -12.17 5.31
C SER A 55 1.10 -13.15 4.76
N PHE A 56 1.57 -14.09 3.94
CA PHE A 56 0.78 -15.11 3.27
C PHE A 56 1.13 -16.46 3.87
N ALA A 57 0.24 -16.98 4.71
CA ALA A 57 0.28 -18.38 5.13
C ALA A 57 -0.46 -19.24 4.09
N GLU A 58 0.01 -20.47 3.88
CA GLU A 58 -0.49 -21.36 2.83
C GLU A 58 -1.98 -21.72 3.02
N ASP A 59 -2.41 -21.88 4.27
CA ASP A 59 -3.80 -22.12 4.68
C ASP A 59 -4.71 -20.91 4.45
N VAL A 60 -4.24 -19.71 4.80
CA VAL A 60 -4.98 -18.45 4.63
C VAL A 60 -5.14 -18.08 3.15
N THR A 61 -4.18 -18.47 2.30
CA THR A 61 -4.26 -18.22 0.86
C THR A 61 -5.43 -18.97 0.20
N LEU A 62 -5.70 -20.20 0.66
CA LEU A 62 -6.86 -20.98 0.20
C LEU A 62 -8.19 -20.38 0.66
N GLU A 63 -8.24 -19.81 1.86
CA GLU A 63 -9.45 -19.17 2.40
C GLU A 63 -9.75 -17.82 1.74
N LYS A 64 -8.72 -16.98 1.56
CA LYS A 64 -8.87 -15.64 0.97
C LYS A 64 -9.05 -15.66 -0.55
N GLY A 65 -8.66 -16.75 -1.21
CA GLY A 65 -8.79 -16.91 -2.67
C GLY A 65 -7.82 -16.06 -3.49
N TYR A 66 -6.82 -15.44 -2.87
CA TYR A 66 -5.75 -14.70 -3.55
C TYR A 66 -4.41 -14.97 -2.87
N GLY A 67 -3.37 -15.09 -3.68
CA GLY A 67 -2.01 -15.30 -3.21
C GLY A 67 -1.13 -14.05 -3.33
N ILE A 68 0.15 -14.24 -3.03
CA ILE A 68 1.15 -13.18 -3.11
C ILE A 68 1.32 -12.61 -4.53
N GLY A 69 1.17 -13.46 -5.55
CA GLY A 69 1.24 -13.04 -6.96
C GLY A 69 0.10 -12.08 -7.33
N ASP A 70 -1.10 -12.34 -6.82
CA ASP A 70 -2.26 -11.47 -7.02
C ASP A 70 -2.05 -10.12 -6.31
N ALA A 71 -1.58 -10.15 -5.06
CA ALA A 71 -1.28 -8.95 -4.30
C ALA A 71 -0.23 -8.08 -5.00
N LEU A 72 0.86 -8.69 -5.47
CA LEU A 72 1.91 -8.01 -6.25
C LEU A 72 1.34 -7.37 -7.53
N SER A 73 0.55 -8.13 -8.29
CA SER A 73 -0.04 -7.67 -9.54
C SER A 73 -1.01 -6.51 -9.30
N HIS A 74 -1.83 -6.60 -8.26
CA HIS A 74 -2.79 -5.56 -7.89
C HIS A 74 -2.08 -4.27 -7.46
N ILE A 75 -1.06 -4.37 -6.60
CA ILE A 75 -0.25 -3.21 -6.21
C ILE A 75 0.45 -2.60 -7.42
N GLY A 76 0.98 -3.43 -8.32
CA GLY A 76 1.59 -2.97 -9.57
C GLY A 76 0.63 -2.15 -10.43
N LEU A 77 -0.61 -2.63 -10.61
CA LEU A 77 -1.65 -1.91 -11.34
C LEU A 77 -1.99 -0.57 -10.68
N VAL A 78 -2.24 -0.56 -9.36
CA VAL A 78 -2.51 0.66 -8.59
C VAL A 78 -1.37 1.68 -8.71
N VAL A 79 -0.12 1.22 -8.63
CA VAL A 79 1.05 2.09 -8.79
C VAL A 79 1.11 2.72 -10.17
N VAL A 80 0.85 1.96 -11.23
CA VAL A 80 0.89 2.45 -12.62
C VAL A 80 -0.26 3.40 -12.91
N GLN A 81 -1.47 3.08 -12.45
CA GLN A 81 -2.69 3.81 -12.75
C GLN A 81 -2.85 5.06 -11.88
N ASP A 82 -2.81 4.91 -10.56
CA ASP A 82 -3.20 5.96 -9.62
C ASP A 82 -2.02 6.71 -9.01
N ARG A 83 -0.83 6.09 -9.00
CA ARG A 83 0.42 6.65 -8.45
C ARG A 83 0.22 7.24 -7.04
N PRO A 84 -0.23 6.43 -6.06
CA PRO A 84 -0.58 6.93 -4.74
C PRO A 84 0.62 7.61 -4.06
N ASP A 85 0.39 8.81 -3.53
CA ASP A 85 1.40 9.61 -2.82
C ASP A 85 1.26 9.54 -1.30
N SER A 86 0.30 8.76 -0.79
CA SER A 86 0.08 8.51 0.63
C SER A 86 -0.47 7.09 0.87
N VAL A 87 -0.40 6.63 2.12
CA VAL A 87 -0.96 5.33 2.53
C VAL A 87 -2.46 5.29 2.32
N GLU A 88 -3.16 6.40 2.60
CA GLU A 88 -4.61 6.50 2.46
C GLU A 88 -5.05 6.35 1.00
N ARG A 89 -4.30 6.95 0.07
CA ARG A 89 -4.60 6.81 -1.36
C ARG A 89 -4.28 5.42 -1.90
N LEU A 90 -3.22 4.79 -1.39
CA LEU A 90 -2.93 3.39 -1.70
C LEU A 90 -4.08 2.48 -1.23
N ASP A 91 -4.51 2.63 0.02
CA ASP A 91 -5.62 1.84 0.59
C ASP A 91 -6.94 2.07 -0.16
N PHE A 92 -7.23 3.32 -0.51
CA PHE A 92 -8.39 3.69 -1.32
C PHE A 92 -8.37 2.99 -2.68
N ALA A 93 -7.24 3.02 -3.38
CA ALA A 93 -7.09 2.40 -4.69
C ALA A 93 -7.22 0.87 -4.63
N LEU A 94 -6.55 0.23 -3.66
CA LEU A 94 -6.61 -1.23 -3.47
C LEU A 94 -8.02 -1.73 -3.11
N LYS A 95 -8.84 -0.90 -2.47
CA LYS A 95 -10.22 -1.25 -2.09
C LYS A 95 -11.28 -0.77 -3.10
N GLY A 96 -10.86 -0.25 -4.26
CA GLY A 96 -11.78 0.25 -5.29
C GLY A 96 -12.62 1.45 -4.83
N GLY A 97 -12.10 2.26 -3.91
CA GLY A 97 -12.73 3.50 -3.44
C GLY A 97 -13.95 3.35 -2.51
N LEU A 98 -14.40 2.12 -2.24
CA LEU A 98 -15.56 1.84 -1.39
C LEU A 98 -15.29 2.09 0.11
N ALA A 99 -14.02 2.02 0.54
CA ALA A 99 -13.62 2.16 1.94
C ALA A 99 -13.83 3.57 2.54
N TYR A 100 -14.06 4.60 1.71
CA TYR A 100 -14.29 5.97 2.20
C TYR A 100 -15.76 6.22 2.60
N GLY A 101 -16.70 5.37 2.16
CA GLY A 101 -18.10 5.43 2.57
C GLY A 101 -18.35 4.94 3.99
N GLU A 102 -17.59 3.95 4.46
CA GLU A 102 -17.84 3.28 5.75
C GLU A 102 -17.15 3.96 6.95
N ARG A 103 -16.10 4.76 6.74
CA ARG A 103 -15.43 5.52 7.82
C ARG A 103 -16.13 6.83 8.20
N SER A 104 -17.27 7.13 7.58
CA SER A 104 -18.09 8.31 7.92
C SER A 104 -19.30 7.96 8.82
N LEU A 105 -19.34 6.74 9.40
CA LEU A 105 -20.46 6.24 10.21
C LEU A 105 -20.12 5.95 11.68
N PHE A 106 -18.97 6.40 12.19
CA PHE A 106 -18.66 6.35 13.63
C PHE A 106 -18.06 7.67 14.13
#